data_AF-A0A2D5ADN9-F1
#
_entry.id   AF-A0A2D5ADN9-F1
#
_cell.length_a   1.000
_cell.length_b   1.000
_cell.length_c   1.000
_cell.angle_alpha   90.00
_cell.angle_beta   90.00
_cell.angle_gamma   90.00
#
_symmetry.space_group_name_H-M   'P 1'
#
loop_
_entity.id
_entity.type
_entity.pdbx_description
1 polymer ?
#
loop_
_entity_poly.entity_id
_entity_poly.type
_entity_poly.pdbx_seq_one_letter_code
_entity_poly.pdbx_strand_id
1 'polypeptide(L)'
;MEKTMPEKRPTTLHAVAALVLAGPLVADTLTVDDDGPADFDSIQAAVDFASDGDVVLVAPGTYTSTDDQIVDLEGKRILLAAAIPGTAIIDGESFRRGVRCRNGETAKTVIDGFLIRNCRASWYDWNDNDAIDFWEYFGGGFWNRDGSGPTIRRCIFQGNDAEYGGAILNGDETGSICRPTIIDCAFFDNGSSACLGGAIYNWGAEPRITDCDFIENRGFFGGAVLNFDGSRAEFEGCVFRANTAASDGGAMYNDASSPILRECVMDENAAGDEGGAVFNADPGSSTAIPEFIDCDFFDNVANGEGGAMHNFSISPVLDRCSMQENLASSGGGIYSWNGSTPRLRDTLACGNTPNQIVGPWTDDGGNDIAPGCGNDCPTDLDGDQVTGGGDLGLLFVSWGPCIDCPADLNADERVDGKDLGLLFIGWGDCD
;
A
#
# COMPACT_ATOMS: atom_id res chain seq x y z
N MET A 1 -9.65 56.77 -51.10
CA MET A 1 -9.45 58.05 -50.39
C MET A 1 -9.77 57.80 -48.93
N GLU A 2 -8.73 57.80 -48.10
CA GLU A 2 -8.76 57.56 -46.65
C GLU A 2 -9.82 58.38 -45.91
N LYS A 3 -10.49 57.73 -44.95
CA LYS A 3 -11.12 58.41 -43.82
C LYS A 3 -10.59 57.79 -42.53
N THR A 4 -9.77 58.60 -41.86
CA THR A 4 -9.17 58.43 -40.54
C THR A 4 -10.21 58.22 -39.43
N MET A 5 -9.97 57.24 -38.54
CA MET A 5 -10.65 57.06 -37.25
C MET A 5 -10.22 58.14 -36.24
N PRO A 6 -11.09 58.61 -35.33
CA PRO A 6 -10.67 59.44 -34.21
C PRO A 6 -10.33 58.61 -32.96
N GLU A 7 -9.17 58.86 -32.37
CA GLU A 7 -8.73 58.36 -31.06
C GLU A 7 -9.64 58.86 -29.92
N LYS A 8 -10.08 57.94 -29.05
CA LYS A 8 -10.65 58.26 -27.73
C LYS A 8 -9.52 58.28 -26.69
N ARG A 9 -9.39 59.41 -25.98
CA ARG A 9 -8.48 59.59 -24.83
C ARG A 9 -8.88 58.67 -23.66
N PRO A 10 -7.93 58.10 -22.90
CA PRO A 10 -8.25 57.30 -21.73
C PRO A 10 -8.58 58.19 -20.52
N THR A 11 -9.70 57.91 -19.88
CA THR A 11 -10.09 58.44 -18.56
C THR A 11 -9.33 57.70 -17.47
N THR A 12 -8.47 58.41 -16.73
CA THR A 12 -7.79 57.93 -15.52
C THR A 12 -8.78 57.67 -14.38
N LEU A 13 -9.01 56.39 -14.08
CA LEU A 13 -9.71 55.93 -12.89
C LEU A 13 -8.74 56.07 -11.69
N HIS A 14 -9.10 56.86 -10.69
CA HIS A 14 -8.34 56.96 -9.44
C HIS A 14 -8.63 55.72 -8.60
N ALA A 15 -7.71 54.76 -8.59
CA ALA A 15 -7.75 53.63 -7.66
C ALA A 15 -7.43 54.14 -6.25
N VAL A 16 -8.41 54.11 -5.36
CA VAL A 16 -8.19 54.27 -3.91
C VAL A 16 -7.66 52.93 -3.42
N ALA A 17 -6.35 52.85 -3.18
CA ALA A 17 -5.73 51.71 -2.52
C ALA A 17 -6.15 51.70 -1.05
N ALA A 18 -7.06 50.80 -0.69
CA ALA A 18 -7.31 50.45 0.71
C ALA A 18 -6.08 49.70 1.22
N LEU A 19 -5.32 50.34 2.10
CA LEU A 19 -4.21 49.73 2.81
C LEU A 19 -4.81 48.75 3.83
N VAL A 20 -4.94 47.48 3.44
CA VAL A 20 -5.21 46.39 4.39
C VAL A 20 -3.97 46.24 5.25
N LEU A 21 -4.08 46.66 6.51
CA LEU A 21 -3.08 46.36 7.54
C LEU A 21 -3.14 44.85 7.80
N ALA A 22 -2.28 44.10 7.12
CA ALA A 22 -2.02 42.71 7.47
C ALA A 22 -1.36 42.70 8.85
N GLY A 23 -2.15 42.41 9.88
CA GLY A 23 -1.61 41.96 11.16
C GLY A 23 -0.82 40.66 10.95
N PRO A 24 0.10 40.31 11.85
CA PRO A 24 0.74 39.00 11.80
C PRO A 24 -0.36 37.92 11.83
N LEU A 25 -0.44 37.09 10.77
CA LEU A 25 -1.30 35.91 10.76
C LEU A 25 -0.75 34.97 11.85
N VAL A 26 -1.37 34.98 13.01
CA VAL A 26 -1.17 33.92 14.01
C VAL A 26 -2.14 32.82 13.62
N ALA A 27 -1.65 31.60 13.51
CA ALA A 27 -2.49 30.43 13.32
C ALA A 27 -3.48 30.33 14.49
N ASP A 28 -4.77 30.36 14.19
CA ASP A 28 -5.82 30.17 15.19
C ASP A 28 -6.11 28.67 15.38
N THR A 29 -6.64 28.32 16.54
CA THR A 29 -7.14 26.95 16.81
C THR A 29 -8.66 27.02 16.89
N LEU A 30 -9.33 26.38 15.94
CA LEU A 30 -10.78 26.24 15.86
C LEU A 30 -11.16 24.88 16.47
N THR A 31 -12.08 24.88 17.41
CA THR A 31 -12.55 23.65 18.05
C THR A 31 -13.84 23.14 17.40
N VAL A 32 -13.97 21.82 17.27
CA VAL A 32 -15.17 21.16 16.72
C VAL A 32 -15.67 20.08 17.69
N ASP A 33 -16.95 20.06 17.99
CA ASP A 33 -17.60 19.09 18.88
C ASP A 33 -19.07 18.90 18.44
N ASP A 34 -19.51 17.66 18.19
CA ASP A 34 -20.84 17.34 17.64
C ASP A 34 -21.95 17.40 18.71
N ASP A 35 -21.60 17.19 19.98
CA ASP A 35 -22.55 17.19 21.10
C ASP A 35 -22.15 18.06 22.30
N GLY A 36 -20.95 18.66 22.25
CA GLY A 36 -20.40 19.48 23.32
C GLY A 36 -20.05 20.93 22.94
N PRO A 37 -19.39 21.66 23.86
CA PRO A 37 -19.05 23.06 23.65
C PRO A 37 -17.80 23.23 22.77
N ALA A 38 -17.99 23.78 21.57
CA ALA A 38 -16.92 24.11 20.64
C ALA A 38 -17.26 25.36 19.81
N ASP A 39 -16.31 25.83 19.00
CA ASP A 39 -16.52 26.95 18.07
C ASP A 39 -17.47 26.54 16.93
N PHE A 40 -17.43 25.26 16.52
CA PHE A 40 -18.24 24.69 15.46
C PHE A 40 -18.82 23.32 15.87
N ASP A 41 -19.99 22.99 15.31
CA ASP A 41 -20.70 21.72 15.48
C ASP A 41 -20.41 20.70 14.36
N SER A 42 -19.72 21.13 13.30
CA SER A 42 -19.34 20.27 12.18
C SER A 42 -17.92 20.58 11.69
N ILE A 43 -17.27 19.55 11.16
CA ILE A 43 -15.90 19.67 10.63
C ILE A 43 -15.88 20.62 9.43
N GLN A 44 -16.83 20.49 8.50
CA GLN A 44 -16.87 21.34 7.31
C GLN A 44 -17.01 22.82 7.66
N ALA A 45 -17.89 23.19 8.59
CA ALA A 45 -18.06 24.60 8.97
C ALA A 45 -16.78 25.23 9.52
N ALA A 46 -15.98 24.45 10.28
CA ALA A 46 -14.68 24.90 10.75
C ALA A 46 -13.66 25.03 9.61
N VAL A 47 -13.64 24.08 8.66
CA VAL A 47 -12.78 24.15 7.47
C VAL A 47 -13.11 25.37 6.61
N ASP A 48 -14.39 25.63 6.34
CA ASP A 48 -14.86 26.78 5.57
C ASP A 48 -14.38 28.10 6.18
N PHE A 49 -14.44 28.21 7.51
CA PHE A 49 -14.00 29.37 8.27
C PHE A 49 -12.47 29.50 8.33
N ALA A 50 -11.76 28.38 8.40
CA ALA A 50 -10.31 28.35 8.59
C ALA A 50 -9.55 29.10 7.47
N SER A 51 -8.46 29.74 7.87
CA SER A 51 -7.45 30.32 6.99
C SER A 51 -6.20 29.45 6.95
N ASP A 52 -5.37 29.64 5.91
CA ASP A 52 -4.10 28.93 5.81
C ASP A 52 -3.24 29.12 7.07
N GLY A 53 -2.80 28.02 7.66
CA GLY A 53 -2.01 27.97 8.89
C GLY A 53 -2.81 27.57 10.13
N ASP A 54 -4.14 27.63 10.09
CA ASP A 54 -4.98 27.31 11.25
C ASP A 54 -4.99 25.81 11.59
N VAL A 55 -5.39 25.53 12.83
CA VAL A 55 -5.64 24.18 13.35
C VAL A 55 -7.13 24.00 13.57
N VAL A 56 -7.72 22.99 12.95
CA VAL A 56 -9.07 22.50 13.26
C VAL A 56 -8.94 21.29 14.16
N LEU A 57 -9.25 21.46 15.44
CA LEU A 57 -9.12 20.43 16.49
C LEU A 57 -10.49 19.82 16.82
N VAL A 58 -10.65 18.54 16.51
CA VAL A 58 -11.94 17.84 16.56
C VAL A 58 -12.02 16.95 17.80
N ALA A 59 -13.04 17.15 18.61
CA ALA A 59 -13.30 16.35 19.82
C ALA A 59 -13.64 14.89 19.49
N PRO A 60 -13.60 13.97 20.47
CA PRO A 60 -14.18 12.63 20.32
C PRO A 60 -15.67 12.73 19.95
N GLY A 61 -16.10 12.09 18.88
CA GLY A 61 -17.45 12.26 18.35
C GLY A 61 -17.64 11.52 17.02
N THR A 62 -18.88 11.50 16.51
CA THR A 62 -19.18 10.93 15.19
C THR A 62 -19.73 12.00 14.27
N TYR A 63 -18.92 12.37 13.28
CA TYR A 63 -19.19 13.45 12.36
C TYR A 63 -19.66 12.89 11.01
N THR A 64 -20.87 13.28 10.61
CA THR A 64 -21.46 13.01 9.29
C THR A 64 -21.88 14.33 8.62
N SER A 65 -22.39 14.27 7.39
CA SER A 65 -22.88 15.40 6.61
C SER A 65 -24.16 15.06 5.87
N THR A 66 -24.91 16.08 5.47
CA THR A 66 -26.02 15.95 4.51
C THR A 66 -25.55 15.98 3.04
N ASP A 67 -24.32 16.43 2.78
CA ASP A 67 -23.73 16.53 1.45
C ASP A 67 -23.12 15.19 1.01
N ASP A 68 -22.72 15.05 -0.26
CA ASP A 68 -22.14 13.81 -0.78
C ASP A 68 -20.79 13.42 -0.16
N GLN A 69 -20.13 14.38 0.48
CA GLN A 69 -18.91 14.19 1.26
C GLN A 69 -19.06 14.83 2.64
N ILE A 70 -18.30 14.31 3.62
CA ILE A 70 -18.29 14.87 4.98
C ILE A 70 -17.35 16.07 5.08
N VAL A 71 -16.18 15.97 4.43
CA VAL A 71 -15.17 17.02 4.45
C VAL A 71 -14.59 17.27 3.05
N ASP A 72 -14.58 18.53 2.61
CA ASP A 72 -13.79 19.07 1.50
C ASP A 72 -12.78 20.06 2.09
N LEU A 73 -11.49 19.85 1.82
CA LEU A 73 -10.42 20.69 2.39
C LEU A 73 -10.18 22.00 1.62
N GLU A 74 -10.85 22.21 0.50
CA GLU A 74 -10.90 23.48 -0.23
C GLU A 74 -9.51 24.06 -0.61
N GLY A 75 -8.47 23.22 -0.72
CA GLY A 75 -7.11 23.69 -1.01
C GLY A 75 -6.41 24.38 0.17
N LYS A 76 -7.02 24.38 1.35
CA LYS A 76 -6.51 25.10 2.54
C LYS A 76 -5.32 24.38 3.15
N ARG A 77 -4.31 25.16 3.57
CA ARG A 77 -3.10 24.67 4.25
C ARG A 77 -3.31 24.66 5.75
N ILE A 78 -4.22 23.81 6.22
CA ILE A 78 -4.61 23.67 7.63
C ILE A 78 -4.15 22.33 8.21
N LEU A 79 -4.07 22.27 9.54
CA LEU A 79 -4.02 21.00 10.27
C LEU A 79 -5.44 20.65 10.73
N LEU A 80 -6.05 19.67 10.09
CA LEU A 80 -7.27 19.02 10.58
C LEU A 80 -6.85 17.82 11.44
N ALA A 81 -7.14 17.86 12.74
CA ALA A 81 -6.67 16.86 13.68
C ALA A 81 -7.74 16.41 14.68
N ALA A 82 -7.79 15.11 14.94
CA ALA A 82 -8.50 14.58 16.11
C ALA A 82 -7.75 14.98 17.39
N ALA A 83 -8.48 15.47 18.39
CA ALA A 83 -7.92 15.83 19.70
C ALA A 83 -7.31 14.64 20.42
N ILE A 84 -7.88 13.45 20.20
CA ILE A 84 -7.35 12.15 20.60
C ILE A 84 -7.38 11.25 19.36
N PRO A 85 -6.23 10.70 18.91
CA PRO A 85 -6.21 9.82 17.74
C PRO A 85 -7.18 8.63 17.86
N GLY A 86 -7.91 8.34 16.79
CA GLY A 86 -8.88 7.26 16.67
C GLY A 86 -10.27 7.54 17.29
N THR A 87 -10.48 8.70 17.94
CA THR A 87 -11.76 8.97 18.64
C THR A 87 -12.68 9.94 17.91
N ALA A 88 -12.16 10.76 17.00
CA ALA A 88 -12.98 11.56 16.10
C ALA A 88 -13.27 10.73 14.85
N ILE A 89 -14.54 10.40 14.64
CA ILE A 89 -14.98 9.49 13.60
C ILE A 89 -15.62 10.28 12.46
N ILE A 90 -15.07 10.15 11.25
CA ILE A 90 -15.70 10.58 10.01
C ILE A 90 -16.48 9.37 9.48
N ASP A 91 -17.80 9.36 9.64
CA ASP A 91 -18.65 8.20 9.34
C ASP A 91 -19.55 8.47 8.13
N GLY A 92 -19.27 7.79 7.01
CA GLY A 92 -20.01 7.97 5.76
C GLY A 92 -21.38 7.30 5.71
N GLU A 93 -21.81 6.62 6.79
CA GLU A 93 -23.13 5.97 6.91
C GLU A 93 -23.43 5.00 5.75
N SER A 94 -22.39 4.37 5.20
CA SER A 94 -22.40 3.49 4.02
C SER A 94 -22.94 4.15 2.74
N PHE A 95 -22.95 5.48 2.69
CA PHE A 95 -23.59 6.24 1.62
C PHE A 95 -22.74 7.39 1.07
N ARG A 96 -21.83 7.95 1.87
CA ARG A 96 -21.12 9.20 1.56
C ARG A 96 -19.62 9.03 1.57
N ARG A 97 -18.95 9.89 0.81
CA ARG A 97 -17.49 9.99 0.84
C ARG A 97 -17.03 10.62 2.16
N GLY A 98 -15.93 10.15 2.71
CA GLY A 98 -15.35 10.74 3.92
C GLY A 98 -14.76 12.12 3.64
N VAL A 99 -13.59 12.14 2.99
CA VAL A 99 -12.79 13.34 2.76
C VAL A 99 -12.51 13.54 1.27
N ARG A 100 -12.41 14.79 0.83
CA ARG A 100 -12.06 15.17 -0.54
C ARG A 100 -10.97 16.23 -0.56
N CYS A 101 -10.02 16.07 -1.48
CA CYS A 101 -9.01 17.06 -1.86
C CYS A 101 -9.07 17.24 -3.38
N ARG A 102 -9.34 18.47 -3.84
CA ARG A 102 -9.56 18.79 -5.27
C ARG A 102 -9.13 20.19 -5.69
N ASN A 103 -8.53 20.96 -4.80
CA ASN A 103 -8.24 22.39 -5.03
C ASN A 103 -6.75 22.70 -4.89
N GLY A 104 -5.89 21.72 -5.21
CA GLY A 104 -4.44 21.87 -5.13
C GLY A 104 -3.90 21.82 -3.70
N GLU A 105 -4.53 21.02 -2.84
CA GLU A 105 -4.04 20.72 -1.50
C GLU A 105 -2.58 20.28 -1.56
N THR A 106 -1.79 20.74 -0.60
CA THR A 106 -0.33 20.49 -0.56
C THR A 106 0.02 19.67 0.67
N ALA A 107 1.29 19.30 0.84
CA ALA A 107 1.72 18.59 2.06
C ALA A 107 1.47 19.39 3.37
N LYS A 108 1.11 20.68 3.28
CA LYS A 108 0.69 21.51 4.41
C LYS A 108 -0.80 21.41 4.75
N THR A 109 -1.57 20.72 3.92
CA THR A 109 -2.93 20.28 4.23
C THR A 109 -2.80 18.92 4.91
N VAL A 110 -2.99 18.89 6.23
CA VAL A 110 -2.70 17.71 7.06
C VAL A 110 -3.99 17.18 7.68
N ILE A 111 -4.25 15.88 7.49
CA ILE A 111 -5.31 15.12 8.14
C ILE A 111 -4.64 14.18 9.16
N ASP A 112 -5.04 14.28 10.43
CA ASP A 112 -4.30 13.65 11.52
C ASP A 112 -5.20 12.99 12.56
N GLY A 113 -5.03 11.68 12.78
CA GLY A 113 -5.63 11.00 13.93
C GLY A 113 -7.10 10.57 13.78
N PHE A 114 -7.70 10.58 12.58
CA PHE A 114 -9.12 10.25 12.42
C PHE A 114 -9.37 8.76 12.24
N LEU A 115 -10.54 8.29 12.68
CA LEU A 115 -11.16 7.07 12.17
C LEU A 115 -12.10 7.46 11.02
N ILE A 116 -11.80 7.04 9.80
CA ILE A 116 -12.61 7.28 8.60
C ILE A 116 -13.25 5.96 8.21
N ARG A 117 -14.58 5.85 8.36
CA ARG A 117 -15.25 4.55 8.23
C ARG A 117 -16.61 4.61 7.56
N ASN A 118 -17.03 3.43 7.10
CA ASN A 118 -18.31 3.22 6.43
C ASN A 118 -18.54 4.24 5.30
N CYS A 119 -17.48 4.76 4.69
CA CYS A 119 -17.64 5.71 3.63
C CYS A 119 -17.86 4.96 2.32
N ARG A 120 -18.84 5.43 1.54
CA ARG A 120 -19.12 4.92 0.21
C ARG A 120 -19.09 6.03 -0.79
N ALA A 121 -18.41 5.83 -1.91
CA ALA A 121 -18.40 6.83 -2.98
C ALA A 121 -19.85 7.16 -3.39
N SER A 122 -20.14 8.46 -3.51
CA SER A 122 -21.34 8.95 -4.18
C SER A 122 -21.13 8.87 -5.70
N TRP A 123 -22.23 8.72 -6.44
CA TRP A 123 -22.20 8.80 -7.91
C TRP A 123 -21.57 10.15 -8.35
N TYR A 124 -20.63 10.09 -9.29
CA TYR A 124 -20.01 11.23 -9.93
C TYR A 124 -20.10 11.04 -11.45
N ASP A 125 -20.93 11.85 -12.11
CA ASP A 125 -21.08 11.83 -13.57
C ASP A 125 -19.75 12.17 -14.24
N TRP A 126 -19.02 11.13 -14.63
CA TRP A 126 -17.62 11.24 -15.05
C TRP A 126 -17.53 11.65 -16.52
N ASN A 127 -18.48 11.21 -17.33
CA ASN A 127 -18.50 11.46 -18.78
C ASN A 127 -19.49 12.57 -19.19
N ASP A 128 -20.03 13.32 -18.21
CA ASP A 128 -21.02 14.38 -18.38
C ASP A 128 -22.24 13.90 -19.20
N ASN A 129 -22.65 12.64 -19.03
CA ASN A 129 -23.76 12.04 -19.79
C ASN A 129 -25.10 12.03 -19.03
N ASP A 130 -25.13 12.56 -17.81
CA ASP A 130 -26.27 12.58 -16.88
C ASP A 130 -26.88 11.18 -16.60
N ALA A 131 -26.12 10.10 -16.80
CA ALA A 131 -26.53 8.73 -16.56
C ALA A 131 -25.67 8.10 -15.45
N ILE A 132 -26.31 7.29 -14.61
CA ILE A 132 -25.59 6.49 -13.63
C ILE A 132 -24.96 5.32 -14.37
N ASP A 133 -23.67 5.43 -14.63
CA ASP A 133 -22.87 4.29 -15.01
C ASP A 133 -22.36 3.59 -13.76
N PHE A 134 -22.13 2.28 -13.87
CA PHE A 134 -21.64 1.54 -12.71
C PHE A 134 -20.20 1.90 -12.35
N TRP A 135 -19.43 2.50 -13.29
CA TRP A 135 -18.01 2.91 -13.22
C TRP A 135 -17.73 4.32 -12.65
N GLU A 136 -18.66 4.88 -11.87
CA GLU A 136 -18.66 6.30 -11.48
C GLU A 136 -18.53 6.52 -9.95
N TYR A 137 -17.97 5.53 -9.25
CA TYR A 137 -17.87 5.49 -7.79
C TYR A 137 -16.42 5.51 -7.32
N PHE A 138 -15.91 6.70 -7.02
CA PHE A 138 -14.50 6.98 -6.73
C PHE A 138 -14.19 7.18 -5.24
N GLY A 139 -13.22 6.47 -4.65
CA GLY A 139 -12.65 6.76 -3.33
C GLY A 139 -13.68 6.87 -2.19
N GLY A 140 -13.92 5.77 -1.46
CA GLY A 140 -14.94 5.74 -0.40
C GLY A 140 -14.55 6.66 0.76
N GLY A 141 -13.44 6.36 1.44
CA GLY A 141 -12.94 7.15 2.57
C GLY A 141 -12.34 8.50 2.16
N PHE A 142 -11.58 8.53 1.06
CA PHE A 142 -10.82 9.70 0.62
C PHE A 142 -10.76 9.73 -0.91
N TRP A 143 -10.98 10.90 -1.50
CA TRP A 143 -10.65 11.13 -2.92
C TRP A 143 -9.69 12.29 -3.06
N ASN A 144 -8.48 11.98 -3.53
CA ASN A 144 -7.43 12.92 -3.85
C ASN A 144 -7.35 13.10 -5.37
N ARG A 145 -7.60 14.32 -5.85
CA ARG A 145 -7.68 14.63 -7.29
C ARG A 145 -7.05 15.98 -7.60
N ASP A 146 -7.05 16.38 -8.88
CA ASP A 146 -6.56 17.66 -9.41
C ASP A 146 -5.10 17.97 -9.02
N GLY A 147 -4.27 16.94 -8.96
CA GLY A 147 -2.85 17.06 -8.64
C GLY A 147 -2.57 17.36 -7.16
N SER A 148 -3.55 17.16 -6.28
CA SER A 148 -3.41 17.37 -4.86
C SER A 148 -2.45 16.38 -4.20
N GLY A 149 -1.76 16.85 -3.16
CA GLY A 149 -0.77 16.10 -2.39
C GLY A 149 -0.83 16.38 -0.90
N PRO A 150 -1.95 16.05 -0.21
CA PRO A 150 -2.09 16.23 1.24
C PRO A 150 -1.18 15.29 2.03
N THR A 151 -1.00 15.59 3.32
CA THR A 151 -0.41 14.64 4.28
C THR A 151 -1.52 14.00 5.11
N ILE A 152 -1.61 12.68 5.09
CA ILE A 152 -2.53 11.88 5.89
C ILE A 152 -1.68 11.10 6.88
N ARG A 153 -1.95 11.22 8.19
CA ARG A 153 -1.17 10.48 9.18
C ARG A 153 -1.98 10.02 10.37
N ARG A 154 -1.59 8.90 11.01
CA ARG A 154 -2.23 8.39 12.23
C ARG A 154 -3.72 8.14 12.06
N CYS A 155 -4.16 7.89 10.82
CA CYS A 155 -5.55 7.70 10.48
C CYS A 155 -5.85 6.22 10.32
N ILE A 156 -7.07 5.83 10.63
CA ILE A 156 -7.59 4.49 10.42
C ILE A 156 -8.69 4.59 9.36
N PHE A 157 -8.53 3.89 8.25
CA PHE A 157 -9.55 3.71 7.22
C PHE A 157 -10.19 2.33 7.41
N GLN A 158 -11.47 2.29 7.76
CA GLN A 158 -12.16 1.05 8.11
C GLN A 158 -13.48 0.85 7.37
N GLY A 159 -13.67 -0.29 6.71
CA GLY A 159 -14.97 -0.65 6.15
C GLY A 159 -15.47 0.35 5.08
N ASN A 160 -14.54 1.02 4.39
CA ASN A 160 -14.87 1.95 3.32
C ASN A 160 -14.98 1.19 1.99
N ASP A 161 -15.92 1.59 1.14
CA ASP A 161 -16.23 0.89 -0.11
C ASP A 161 -16.40 1.87 -1.26
N ALA A 162 -15.79 1.56 -2.39
CA ALA A 162 -15.94 2.29 -3.64
C ALA A 162 -15.39 1.40 -4.74
N GLU A 163 -15.90 1.55 -5.95
CA GLU A 163 -15.42 0.76 -7.08
C GLU A 163 -13.95 1.04 -7.39
N TYR A 164 -13.53 2.30 -7.33
CA TYR A 164 -12.15 2.72 -7.50
C TYR A 164 -11.56 3.15 -6.14
N GLY A 165 -10.89 2.23 -5.45
CA GLY A 165 -10.23 2.49 -4.17
C GLY A 165 -11.23 2.58 -3.02
N GLY A 166 -11.46 1.46 -2.31
CA GLY A 166 -12.43 1.41 -1.22
C GLY A 166 -12.16 2.46 -0.14
N ALA A 167 -10.90 2.60 0.29
CA ALA A 167 -10.49 3.65 1.20
C ALA A 167 -10.07 4.94 0.47
N ILE A 168 -9.10 4.87 -0.43
CA ILE A 168 -8.49 6.05 -1.07
C ILE A 168 -8.44 5.86 -2.58
N LEU A 169 -8.89 6.86 -3.31
CA LEU A 169 -8.50 7.05 -4.71
C LEU A 169 -7.54 8.22 -4.83
N ASN A 170 -6.41 7.99 -5.49
CA ASN A 170 -5.47 9.02 -5.92
C ASN A 170 -5.49 9.12 -7.44
N GLY A 171 -5.95 10.24 -7.96
CA GLY A 171 -6.01 10.51 -9.40
C GLY A 171 -7.40 10.91 -9.87
N ASP A 172 -7.43 11.35 -11.12
CA ASP A 172 -8.64 11.76 -11.83
C ASP A 172 -8.40 11.82 -13.36
N GLU A 173 -9.47 12.18 -14.08
CA GLU A 173 -9.51 12.36 -15.53
C GLU A 173 -8.63 13.49 -16.09
N THR A 174 -8.12 14.38 -15.22
CA THR A 174 -7.35 15.55 -15.69
C THR A 174 -5.93 15.17 -16.09
N GLY A 175 -5.46 14.00 -15.66
CA GLY A 175 -4.06 13.57 -15.80
C GLY A 175 -3.10 14.31 -14.87
N SER A 176 -3.63 15.07 -13.90
CA SER A 176 -2.82 15.76 -12.90
C SER A 176 -2.30 14.76 -11.87
N ILE A 177 -0.98 14.75 -11.68
CA ILE A 177 -0.34 13.76 -10.82
C ILE A 177 -0.61 14.07 -9.35
N CYS A 178 -1.41 13.21 -8.71
CA CYS A 178 -1.68 13.27 -7.28
C CYS A 178 -0.50 12.69 -6.47
N ARG A 179 -0.12 13.38 -5.39
CA ARG A 179 1.12 13.08 -4.62
C ARG A 179 0.89 13.09 -3.11
N PRO A 180 -0.05 12.32 -2.56
CA PRO A 180 -0.29 12.31 -1.13
C PRO A 180 0.89 11.69 -0.39
N THR A 181 1.10 12.11 0.85
CA THR A 181 1.99 11.45 1.81
C THR A 181 1.13 10.79 2.88
N ILE A 182 1.25 9.48 3.05
CA ILE A 182 0.46 8.66 3.97
C ILE A 182 1.42 8.00 4.96
N ILE A 183 1.25 8.26 6.25
CA ILE A 183 2.21 7.83 7.28
C ILE A 183 1.50 7.26 8.50
N ASP A 184 1.95 6.13 9.04
CA ASP A 184 1.44 5.59 10.31
C ASP A 184 -0.09 5.43 10.25
N CYS A 185 -0.60 4.85 9.17
CA CYS A 185 -2.03 4.68 8.92
C CYS A 185 -2.40 3.20 8.83
N ALA A 186 -3.62 2.88 9.20
CA ALA A 186 -4.16 1.52 9.09
C ALA A 186 -5.34 1.48 8.11
N PHE A 187 -5.32 0.53 7.18
CA PHE A 187 -6.37 0.23 6.22
C PHE A 187 -6.93 -1.15 6.54
N PHE A 188 -8.11 -1.19 7.15
CA PHE A 188 -8.75 -2.42 7.62
C PHE A 188 -10.09 -2.66 6.93
N ASP A 189 -10.27 -3.85 6.36
CA ASP A 189 -11.57 -4.31 5.83
C ASP A 189 -12.18 -3.34 4.79
N ASN A 190 -11.34 -2.69 3.95
CA ASN A 190 -11.82 -1.80 2.91
C ASN A 190 -12.05 -2.53 1.59
N GLY A 191 -13.01 -2.04 0.82
CA GLY A 191 -13.39 -2.52 -0.49
C GLY A 191 -14.28 -3.76 -0.45
N SER A 192 -14.51 -4.30 -1.64
CA SER A 192 -15.27 -5.51 -1.89
C SER A 192 -14.68 -6.26 -3.07
N SER A 193 -15.12 -7.49 -3.28
CA SER A 193 -14.67 -8.33 -4.41
C SER A 193 -15.01 -7.76 -5.80
N ALA A 194 -15.75 -6.65 -5.88
CA ALA A 194 -16.07 -5.94 -7.12
C ALA A 194 -15.25 -4.66 -7.34
N CYS A 195 -14.46 -4.23 -6.35
CA CYS A 195 -13.69 -2.99 -6.39
C CYS A 195 -12.35 -3.21 -7.09
N LEU A 196 -11.93 -2.33 -8.00
CA LEU A 196 -10.66 -2.52 -8.73
C LEU A 196 -9.42 -2.34 -7.84
N GLY A 197 -9.54 -1.71 -6.67
CA GLY A 197 -8.51 -1.68 -5.63
C GLY A 197 -9.16 -1.61 -4.26
N GLY A 198 -8.81 -2.52 -3.34
CA GLY A 198 -9.56 -2.68 -2.10
C GLY A 198 -9.39 -1.51 -1.12
N ALA A 199 -8.14 -1.19 -0.75
CA ALA A 199 -7.84 -0.02 0.05
C ALA A 199 -7.52 1.19 -0.83
N ILE A 200 -6.46 1.12 -1.64
CA ILE A 200 -5.94 2.26 -2.40
C ILE A 200 -5.98 1.95 -3.90
N TYR A 201 -6.54 2.89 -4.66
CA TYR A 201 -6.38 2.93 -6.11
C TYR A 201 -5.50 4.13 -6.47
N ASN A 202 -4.42 3.89 -7.20
CA ASN A 202 -3.54 4.92 -7.75
C ASN A 202 -3.70 4.94 -9.28
N TRP A 203 -4.18 6.07 -9.80
CA TRP A 203 -4.34 6.31 -11.23
C TRP A 203 -3.35 7.39 -11.70
N GLY A 204 -2.28 6.98 -12.39
CA GLY A 204 -1.21 7.91 -12.79
C GLY A 204 -0.64 8.72 -11.61
N ALA A 205 -0.67 8.16 -10.40
CA ALA A 205 -0.39 8.85 -9.16
C ALA A 205 0.96 8.43 -8.56
N GLU A 206 1.47 9.26 -7.64
CA GLU A 206 2.77 9.06 -7.00
C GLU A 206 2.67 9.25 -5.48
N PRO A 207 1.89 8.40 -4.78
CA PRO A 207 1.81 8.46 -3.33
C PRO A 207 3.11 7.97 -2.68
N ARG A 208 3.41 8.53 -1.50
CA ARG A 208 4.45 8.02 -0.60
C ARG A 208 3.78 7.48 0.66
N ILE A 209 3.98 6.20 0.95
CA ILE A 209 3.25 5.45 1.97
C ILE A 209 4.27 4.80 2.90
N THR A 210 4.26 5.19 4.16
CA THR A 210 5.30 4.79 5.13
C THR A 210 4.67 4.28 6.42
N ASP A 211 5.19 3.17 6.96
CA ASP A 211 4.76 2.58 8.22
C ASP A 211 3.24 2.37 8.27
N CYS A 212 2.67 1.82 7.21
CA CYS A 212 1.22 1.63 7.09
C CYS A 212 0.84 0.15 7.04
N ASP A 213 -0.29 -0.17 7.67
CA ASP A 213 -0.85 -1.52 7.72
C ASP A 213 -2.05 -1.65 6.77
N PHE A 214 -2.02 -2.65 5.90
CA PHE A 214 -3.10 -3.04 5.00
C PHE A 214 -3.58 -4.44 5.38
N ILE A 215 -4.72 -4.52 6.08
CA ILE A 215 -5.19 -5.75 6.70
C ILE A 215 -6.61 -6.07 6.21
N GLU A 216 -6.82 -7.29 5.73
CA GLU A 216 -8.14 -7.83 5.37
C GLU A 216 -8.91 -7.00 4.32
N ASN A 217 -8.21 -6.24 3.48
CA ASN A 217 -8.85 -5.48 2.40
C ASN A 217 -9.22 -6.40 1.23
N ARG A 218 -10.25 -6.02 0.47
CA ARG A 218 -10.81 -6.85 -0.60
C ARG A 218 -10.96 -6.06 -1.90
N GLY A 219 -10.51 -6.66 -2.99
CA GLY A 219 -10.60 -6.12 -4.34
C GLY A 219 -10.94 -7.19 -5.37
N PHE A 220 -11.21 -6.77 -6.59
CA PHE A 220 -11.25 -7.59 -7.79
C PHE A 220 -9.83 -7.73 -8.33
N PHE A 221 -9.13 -6.62 -8.49
CA PHE A 221 -7.67 -6.56 -8.63
C PHE A 221 -7.09 -5.90 -7.39
N GLY A 222 -5.88 -6.28 -6.96
CA GLY A 222 -5.18 -5.57 -5.89
C GLY A 222 -5.99 -5.55 -4.59
N GLY A 223 -5.99 -6.64 -3.84
CA GLY A 223 -6.84 -6.77 -2.65
C GLY A 223 -6.64 -5.62 -1.64
N ALA A 224 -5.43 -5.08 -1.54
CA ALA A 224 -5.18 -3.80 -0.88
C ALA A 224 -4.94 -2.65 -1.87
N VAL A 225 -4.05 -2.82 -2.84
CA VAL A 225 -3.58 -1.71 -3.69
C VAL A 225 -3.66 -2.06 -5.17
N LEU A 226 -4.23 -1.17 -5.96
CA LEU A 226 -4.07 -1.15 -7.41
C LEU A 226 -3.26 0.08 -7.84
N ASN A 227 -2.14 -0.16 -8.52
CA ASN A 227 -1.39 0.86 -9.25
C ASN A 227 -1.66 0.74 -10.74
N PHE A 228 -2.18 1.81 -11.33
CA PHE A 228 -2.65 1.82 -12.71
C PHE A 228 -2.07 2.99 -13.50
N ASP A 229 -1.85 2.76 -14.80
CA ASP A 229 -1.53 3.78 -15.81
C ASP A 229 -0.31 4.64 -15.47
N GLY A 230 0.85 4.00 -15.33
CA GLY A 230 2.11 4.70 -15.07
C GLY A 230 2.28 5.21 -13.64
N SER A 231 1.51 4.69 -12.68
CA SER A 231 1.65 5.04 -11.27
C SER A 231 3.04 4.67 -10.72
N ARG A 232 3.56 5.52 -9.83
CA ARG A 232 4.89 5.36 -9.19
C ARG A 232 4.78 5.51 -7.68
N ALA A 233 4.04 4.59 -7.07
CA ALA A 233 3.85 4.56 -5.62
C ALA A 233 5.14 4.12 -4.91
N GLU A 234 5.45 4.76 -3.77
CA GLU A 234 6.56 4.37 -2.90
C GLU A 234 5.98 3.83 -1.58
N PHE A 235 6.39 2.61 -1.20
CA PHE A 235 6.06 1.99 0.08
C PHE A 235 7.34 1.73 0.89
N GLU A 236 7.31 2.05 2.17
CA GLU A 236 8.43 1.84 3.09
C GLU A 236 7.91 1.36 4.46
N GLY A 237 8.39 0.23 4.97
CA GLY A 237 7.97 -0.27 6.29
C GLY A 237 6.50 -0.69 6.38
N CYS A 238 5.86 -1.01 5.26
CA CYS A 238 4.42 -1.32 5.22
C CYS A 238 4.15 -2.82 5.37
N VAL A 239 3.00 -3.17 5.95
CA VAL A 239 2.53 -4.55 6.09
C VAL A 239 1.27 -4.77 5.26
N PHE A 240 1.25 -5.80 4.44
CA PHE A 240 0.07 -6.26 3.70
C PHE A 240 -0.30 -7.67 4.19
N ARG A 241 -1.32 -7.75 5.04
CA ARG A 241 -1.75 -8.99 5.67
C ARG A 241 -3.16 -9.40 5.27
N ALA A 242 -3.34 -10.66 4.90
CA ALA A 242 -4.66 -11.27 4.72
C ALA A 242 -5.57 -10.51 3.75
N ASN A 243 -5.01 -9.79 2.78
CA ASN A 243 -5.79 -9.11 1.75
C ASN A 243 -6.22 -10.10 0.68
N THR A 244 -7.38 -9.88 0.05
CA THR A 244 -7.94 -10.83 -0.92
C THR A 244 -8.35 -10.13 -2.22
N ALA A 245 -7.86 -10.64 -3.35
CA ALA A 245 -8.32 -10.26 -4.68
C ALA A 245 -9.19 -11.36 -5.29
N ALA A 246 -10.29 -10.99 -5.94
CA ALA A 246 -11.16 -11.95 -6.64
C ALA A 246 -10.55 -12.47 -7.95
N SER A 247 -9.69 -11.66 -8.59
CA SER A 247 -8.88 -12.01 -9.76
C SER A 247 -7.42 -12.08 -9.35
N ASP A 248 -6.70 -10.96 -9.40
CA ASP A 248 -5.24 -10.98 -9.36
C ASP A 248 -4.65 -9.99 -8.34
N GLY A 249 -3.48 -10.33 -7.80
CA GLY A 249 -2.74 -9.47 -6.88
C GLY A 249 -3.42 -9.39 -5.51
N GLY A 250 -3.33 -10.45 -4.71
CA GLY A 250 -4.04 -10.52 -3.42
C GLY A 250 -3.72 -9.37 -2.47
N ALA A 251 -2.49 -8.87 -2.47
CA ALA A 251 -2.12 -7.59 -1.86
C ALA A 251 -2.12 -6.45 -2.89
N MET A 252 -1.38 -6.61 -3.98
CA MET A 252 -1.06 -5.52 -4.90
C MET A 252 -1.17 -5.96 -6.36
N TYR A 253 -1.83 -5.15 -7.17
CA TYR A 253 -1.84 -5.26 -8.63
C TYR A 253 -1.16 -4.03 -9.23
N ASN A 254 -0.25 -4.26 -10.18
CA ASN A 254 0.48 -3.22 -10.90
C ASN A 254 0.24 -3.36 -12.40
N ASP A 255 -0.55 -2.44 -12.98
CA ASP A 255 -0.76 -2.33 -14.43
C ASP A 255 0.07 -1.18 -15.00
N ALA A 256 0.99 -1.51 -15.91
CA ALA A 256 1.88 -0.56 -16.58
C ALA A 256 2.48 0.47 -15.60
N SER A 257 2.84 0.01 -14.40
CA SER A 257 3.20 0.85 -13.24
C SER A 257 4.51 0.37 -12.63
N SER A 258 5.18 1.28 -11.91
CA SER A 258 6.52 1.04 -11.34
C SER A 258 6.57 1.44 -9.86
N PRO A 259 5.86 0.70 -8.99
CA PRO A 259 5.98 0.95 -7.56
C PRO A 259 7.37 0.54 -7.06
N ILE A 260 7.79 1.18 -5.98
CA ILE A 260 8.98 0.80 -5.24
C ILE A 260 8.59 0.45 -3.82
N LEU A 261 8.94 -0.75 -3.37
CA LEU A 261 8.68 -1.23 -2.02
C LEU A 261 9.99 -1.49 -1.30
N ARG A 262 10.09 -1.00 -0.07
CA ARG A 262 11.24 -1.18 0.82
C ARG A 262 10.79 -1.67 2.17
N GLU A 263 11.46 -2.67 2.72
CA GLU A 263 11.23 -3.13 4.10
C GLU A 263 9.74 -3.47 4.34
N CYS A 264 9.08 -4.03 3.31
CA CYS A 264 7.66 -4.34 3.35
C CYS A 264 7.43 -5.83 3.56
N VAL A 265 6.36 -6.16 4.27
CA VAL A 265 5.93 -7.53 4.52
C VAL A 265 4.63 -7.79 3.80
N MET A 266 4.53 -8.91 3.09
CA MET A 266 3.32 -9.39 2.45
C MET A 266 3.02 -10.80 2.91
N ASP A 267 2.07 -10.94 3.82
CA ASP A 267 1.73 -12.22 4.43
C ASP A 267 0.26 -12.61 4.32
N GLU A 268 0.02 -13.90 4.10
CA GLU A 268 -1.32 -14.50 4.05
C GLU A 268 -2.28 -13.87 3.02
N ASN A 269 -1.76 -13.20 1.97
CA ASN A 269 -2.61 -12.60 0.95
C ASN A 269 -3.08 -13.65 -0.06
N ALA A 270 -4.27 -13.47 -0.61
CA ALA A 270 -4.91 -14.45 -1.49
C ALA A 270 -5.44 -13.84 -2.79
N ALA A 271 -5.16 -14.48 -3.92
CA ALA A 271 -5.70 -14.14 -5.22
C ALA A 271 -6.57 -15.30 -5.78
N GLY A 272 -7.70 -14.92 -6.37
CA GLY A 272 -8.63 -15.86 -7.00
C GLY A 272 -8.06 -16.52 -8.25
N ASP A 273 -7.10 -15.88 -8.91
CA ASP A 273 -6.40 -16.34 -10.11
C ASP A 273 -4.87 -16.19 -9.93
N GLU A 274 -4.24 -15.08 -10.31
CA GLU A 274 -2.77 -14.97 -10.39
C GLU A 274 -2.16 -13.98 -9.35
N GLY A 275 -0.92 -14.22 -8.91
CA GLY A 275 -0.20 -13.28 -8.04
C GLY A 275 -0.77 -13.20 -6.62
N GLY A 276 -0.56 -14.22 -5.78
CA GLY A 276 -1.18 -14.32 -4.46
C GLY A 276 -0.87 -13.13 -3.54
N ALA A 277 0.35 -12.58 -3.60
CA ALA A 277 0.63 -11.25 -3.07
C ALA A 277 0.61 -10.20 -4.18
N VAL A 278 1.47 -10.34 -5.18
CA VAL A 278 1.72 -9.32 -6.19
C VAL A 278 1.46 -9.83 -7.60
N PHE A 279 0.71 -9.05 -8.35
CA PHE A 279 0.58 -9.21 -9.79
C PHE A 279 1.18 -8.01 -10.51
N ASN A 280 2.16 -8.25 -11.38
CA ASN A 280 2.74 -7.22 -12.24
C ASN A 280 2.38 -7.51 -13.71
N ALA A 281 1.79 -6.53 -14.39
CA ALA A 281 1.49 -6.59 -15.81
C ALA A 281 1.92 -5.33 -16.55
N ASP A 282 2.52 -5.52 -17.73
CA ASP A 282 2.77 -4.44 -18.68
C ASP A 282 2.56 -4.92 -20.12
N PRO A 283 1.30 -5.10 -20.56
CA PRO A 283 1.01 -5.53 -21.92
C PRO A 283 1.46 -4.52 -23.00
N GLY A 284 1.79 -3.29 -22.60
CA GLY A 284 2.21 -2.20 -23.48
C GLY A 284 3.72 -2.11 -23.73
N SER A 285 4.53 -2.91 -23.03
CA SER A 285 6.01 -2.84 -23.08
C SER A 285 6.53 -1.43 -22.73
N SER A 286 6.02 -0.85 -21.64
CA SER A 286 6.55 0.39 -21.08
C SER A 286 7.97 0.20 -20.50
N THR A 287 8.58 1.28 -20.02
CA THR A 287 9.84 1.22 -19.25
C THR A 287 9.61 1.08 -17.75
N ALA A 288 8.39 0.75 -17.31
CA ALA A 288 8.04 0.60 -15.90
C ALA A 288 8.68 -0.68 -15.34
N ILE A 289 9.39 -0.53 -14.23
CA ILE A 289 10.04 -1.63 -13.52
C ILE A 289 9.66 -1.53 -12.05
N PRO A 290 8.81 -2.43 -11.54
CA PRO A 290 8.58 -2.56 -10.10
C PRO A 290 9.87 -2.98 -9.40
N GLU A 291 10.14 -2.38 -8.25
CA GLU A 291 11.33 -2.68 -7.43
C GLU A 291 10.91 -3.11 -6.02
N PHE A 292 11.45 -4.23 -5.57
CA PHE A 292 11.25 -4.77 -4.22
C PHE A 292 12.61 -4.92 -3.55
N ILE A 293 12.78 -4.29 -2.40
CA ILE A 293 14.06 -4.20 -1.71
C ILE A 293 13.83 -4.53 -0.24
N ASP A 294 14.53 -5.54 0.29
CA ASP A 294 14.37 -5.95 1.69
C ASP A 294 12.90 -6.29 2.03
N CYS A 295 12.19 -6.93 1.09
CA CYS A 295 10.77 -7.30 1.24
C CYS A 295 10.58 -8.80 1.48
N ASP A 296 9.64 -9.13 2.37
CA ASP A 296 9.28 -10.51 2.71
C ASP A 296 7.89 -10.88 2.17
N PHE A 297 7.79 -12.05 1.55
CA PHE A 297 6.55 -12.61 1.01
C PHE A 297 6.36 -14.02 1.57
N PHE A 298 5.38 -14.24 2.45
CA PHE A 298 5.15 -15.58 2.99
C PHE A 298 3.68 -15.95 3.15
N ASP A 299 3.40 -17.25 3.04
CA ASP A 299 2.05 -17.81 3.17
C ASP A 299 1.01 -17.20 2.20
N ASN A 300 1.44 -16.63 1.08
CA ASN A 300 0.52 -16.07 0.08
C ASN A 300 0.01 -17.16 -0.86
N VAL A 301 -1.23 -17.02 -1.32
CA VAL A 301 -1.95 -18.06 -2.07
C VAL A 301 -2.52 -17.51 -3.37
N ALA A 302 -2.24 -18.18 -4.49
CA ALA A 302 -2.92 -17.98 -5.77
C ALA A 302 -3.61 -19.29 -6.20
N ASN A 303 -4.80 -19.25 -6.80
CA ASN A 303 -5.39 -20.47 -7.37
C ASN A 303 -4.77 -20.82 -8.74
N GLY A 304 -4.30 -19.81 -9.47
CA GLY A 304 -3.57 -19.86 -10.73
C GLY A 304 -2.06 -19.84 -10.46
N GLU A 305 -1.32 -18.91 -11.06
CA GLU A 305 0.14 -18.86 -11.02
C GLU A 305 0.73 -17.75 -10.14
N GLY A 306 1.93 -17.95 -9.61
CA GLY A 306 2.66 -16.93 -8.86
C GLY A 306 2.11 -16.73 -7.44
N GLY A 307 2.39 -17.64 -6.52
CA GLY A 307 1.84 -17.57 -5.15
C GLY A 307 2.31 -16.32 -4.41
N ALA A 308 3.60 -15.99 -4.47
CA ALA A 308 4.09 -14.68 -4.03
C ALA A 308 3.90 -13.64 -5.15
N MET A 309 4.44 -13.93 -6.34
CA MET A 309 4.51 -12.94 -7.42
C MET A 309 4.27 -13.54 -8.79
N HIS A 310 3.38 -12.90 -9.56
CA HIS A 310 3.20 -13.18 -10.99
C HIS A 310 3.66 -11.99 -11.84
N ASN A 311 4.41 -12.27 -12.91
CA ASN A 311 4.99 -11.27 -13.80
C ASN A 311 4.60 -11.51 -15.26
N PHE A 312 3.76 -10.65 -15.82
CA PHE A 312 3.29 -10.71 -17.20
C PHE A 312 3.82 -9.57 -18.06
N SER A 313 4.74 -9.88 -18.98
CA SER A 313 5.38 -8.89 -19.88
C SER A 313 6.20 -7.80 -19.17
N ILE A 314 6.60 -8.03 -17.93
CA ILE A 314 7.29 -7.06 -17.07
C ILE A 314 8.34 -7.76 -16.20
N SER A 315 9.48 -7.12 -15.99
CA SER A 315 10.65 -7.73 -15.33
C SER A 315 11.01 -6.94 -14.07
N PRO A 316 10.40 -7.21 -12.91
CA PRO A 316 10.73 -6.50 -11.68
C PRO A 316 12.15 -6.81 -11.20
N VAL A 317 12.65 -5.94 -10.32
CA VAL A 317 13.91 -6.14 -9.61
C VAL A 317 13.61 -6.52 -8.16
N LEU A 318 14.23 -7.59 -7.69
CA LEU A 318 14.18 -8.07 -6.32
C LEU A 318 15.59 -8.07 -5.74
N ASP A 319 15.73 -7.42 -4.59
CA ASP A 319 17.01 -7.23 -3.92
C ASP A 319 16.86 -7.49 -2.41
N ARG A 320 17.56 -8.50 -1.89
CA ARG A 320 17.46 -8.91 -0.48
C ARG A 320 16.02 -9.26 -0.07
N CYS A 321 15.26 -9.86 -0.99
CA CYS A 321 13.90 -10.29 -0.71
C CYS A 321 13.85 -11.74 -0.17
N SER A 322 12.75 -12.09 0.48
CA SER A 322 12.48 -13.47 0.91
C SER A 322 11.10 -13.92 0.43
N MET A 323 11.00 -15.12 -0.13
CA MET A 323 9.76 -15.74 -0.61
C MET A 323 9.60 -17.14 -0.02
N GLN A 324 8.70 -17.30 0.93
CA GLN A 324 8.63 -18.49 1.77
C GLN A 324 7.21 -19.07 1.80
N GLU A 325 7.08 -20.39 1.67
CA GLU A 325 5.81 -21.11 1.91
C GLU A 325 4.60 -20.58 1.11
N ASN A 326 4.83 -19.95 -0.05
CA ASN A 326 3.76 -19.44 -0.90
C ASN A 326 3.20 -20.57 -1.78
N LEU A 327 1.88 -20.55 -2.02
CA LEU A 327 1.13 -21.61 -2.70
C LEU A 327 0.52 -21.10 -4.00
N ALA A 328 0.70 -21.85 -5.08
CA ALA A 328 0.03 -21.64 -6.36
C ALA A 328 -0.26 -22.98 -7.07
N SER A 329 -0.91 -22.94 -8.24
CA SER A 329 -0.95 -24.08 -9.16
C SER A 329 0.36 -24.25 -9.95
N SER A 330 1.12 -23.17 -10.12
CA SER A 330 2.46 -23.12 -10.73
C SER A 330 3.23 -21.90 -10.25
N GLY A 331 4.53 -22.05 -9.97
CA GLY A 331 5.37 -20.95 -9.47
C GLY A 331 4.87 -20.41 -8.13
N GLY A 332 4.93 -21.23 -7.08
CA GLY A 332 4.54 -20.84 -5.72
C GLY A 332 5.26 -19.57 -5.26
N GLY A 333 6.56 -19.43 -5.50
CA GLY A 333 7.26 -18.17 -5.25
C GLY A 333 7.00 -17.19 -6.40
N ILE A 334 7.70 -17.35 -7.52
CA ILE A 334 7.58 -16.48 -8.70
C ILE A 334 7.10 -17.26 -9.91
N TYR A 335 6.19 -16.66 -10.68
CA TYR A 335 5.88 -17.08 -12.04
C TYR A 335 6.14 -15.94 -13.04
N SER A 336 6.86 -16.25 -14.14
CA SER A 336 7.24 -15.27 -15.16
C SER A 336 6.82 -15.71 -16.56
N TRP A 337 6.06 -14.86 -17.26
CA TRP A 337 5.50 -15.16 -18.57
C TRP A 337 5.57 -13.99 -19.57
N ASN A 338 5.37 -14.30 -20.85
CA ASN A 338 5.37 -13.36 -21.97
C ASN A 338 6.63 -12.49 -22.09
N GLY A 339 7.80 -13.09 -21.85
CA GLY A 339 9.09 -12.40 -21.97
C GLY A 339 9.56 -11.69 -20.69
N SER A 340 8.81 -11.79 -19.58
CA SER A 340 9.25 -11.37 -18.25
C SER A 340 10.51 -12.12 -17.81
N THR A 341 11.54 -11.40 -17.39
CA THR A 341 12.77 -11.94 -16.80
C THR A 341 13.13 -11.14 -15.54
N PRO A 342 12.45 -11.35 -14.39
CA PRO A 342 12.79 -10.67 -13.14
C PRO A 342 14.26 -10.85 -12.79
N ARG A 343 14.84 -9.81 -12.18
CA ARG A 343 16.23 -9.79 -11.74
C ARG A 343 16.27 -9.99 -10.24
N LEU A 344 16.97 -11.02 -9.77
CA LEU A 344 17.07 -11.36 -8.36
C LEU A 344 18.51 -11.19 -7.89
N ARG A 345 18.70 -10.51 -6.76
CA ARG A 345 19.98 -10.42 -6.04
C ARG A 345 19.75 -10.67 -4.56
N ASP A 346 20.65 -11.42 -3.94
CA ASP A 346 20.64 -11.70 -2.49
C ASP A 346 19.26 -12.19 -1.99
N THR A 347 18.49 -12.89 -2.83
CA THR A 347 17.08 -13.21 -2.60
C THR A 347 16.90 -14.69 -2.25
N LEU A 348 16.11 -14.97 -1.19
CA LEU A 348 15.74 -16.30 -0.75
C LEU A 348 14.38 -16.71 -1.36
N ALA A 349 14.28 -17.90 -1.95
CA ALA A 349 13.01 -18.52 -2.31
C ALA A 349 12.98 -19.98 -1.87
N CYS A 350 12.18 -20.28 -0.85
CA CYS A 350 12.11 -21.60 -0.23
C CYS A 350 10.68 -22.00 0.15
N GLY A 351 10.42 -23.30 0.35
CA GLY A 351 9.12 -23.77 0.86
C GLY A 351 7.92 -23.55 -0.06
N ASN A 352 8.10 -22.86 -1.19
CA ASN A 352 6.99 -22.51 -2.05
C ASN A 352 6.51 -23.72 -2.85
N THR A 353 5.19 -23.84 -3.01
CA THR A 353 4.55 -25.00 -3.63
C THR A 353 3.74 -24.60 -4.88
N PRO A 354 3.86 -25.34 -5.99
CA PRO A 354 4.73 -26.50 -6.22
C PRO A 354 6.19 -26.16 -6.56
N ASN A 355 6.50 -24.90 -6.87
CA ASN A 355 7.82 -24.50 -7.37
C ASN A 355 8.27 -23.17 -6.77
N GLN A 356 9.57 -23.03 -6.50
CA GLN A 356 10.14 -21.75 -6.06
C GLN A 356 10.00 -20.67 -7.14
N ILE A 357 10.47 -20.97 -8.34
CA ILE A 357 10.41 -20.04 -9.48
C ILE A 357 10.06 -20.83 -10.74
N VAL A 358 9.12 -20.32 -11.53
CA VAL A 358 8.75 -20.82 -12.86
C VAL A 358 8.88 -19.70 -13.89
N GLY A 359 9.43 -20.03 -15.06
CA GLY A 359 9.73 -19.06 -16.10
C GLY A 359 11.17 -18.52 -16.04
N PRO A 360 11.55 -17.64 -16.97
CA PRO A 360 12.89 -17.11 -17.02
C PRO A 360 13.11 -16.05 -15.93
N TRP A 361 14.32 -15.99 -15.38
CA TRP A 361 14.77 -14.98 -14.43
C TRP A 361 16.28 -14.75 -14.62
N THR A 362 16.79 -13.63 -14.10
CA THR A 362 18.21 -13.28 -14.16
C THR A 362 18.80 -13.31 -12.76
N ASP A 363 19.85 -14.10 -12.61
CA ASP A 363 20.65 -14.18 -11.39
C ASP A 363 21.70 -13.06 -11.36
N ASP A 364 21.53 -12.10 -10.45
CA ASP A 364 22.51 -11.05 -10.16
C ASP A 364 23.44 -11.41 -8.97
N GLY A 365 23.38 -12.65 -8.47
CA GLY A 365 24.23 -13.19 -7.42
C GLY A 365 23.60 -13.20 -6.02
N GLY A 366 24.09 -14.09 -5.15
CA GLY A 366 23.71 -14.18 -3.74
C GLY A 366 22.33 -14.80 -3.47
N ASN A 367 21.65 -15.33 -4.50
CA ASN A 367 20.33 -15.92 -4.34
C ASN A 367 20.41 -17.35 -3.77
N ASP A 368 19.43 -17.70 -2.95
CA ASP A 368 19.24 -19.02 -2.35
C ASP A 368 17.86 -19.57 -2.73
N ILE A 369 17.83 -20.62 -3.55
CA ILE A 369 16.59 -21.15 -4.12
C ILE A 369 16.47 -22.63 -3.74
N ALA A 370 15.83 -22.88 -2.60
CA ALA A 370 15.77 -24.19 -1.97
C ALA A 370 14.34 -24.77 -1.95
N PRO A 371 14.15 -26.09 -1.83
CA PRO A 371 12.81 -26.67 -1.71
C PRO A 371 12.06 -26.31 -0.41
N GLY A 372 12.75 -26.04 0.71
CA GLY A 372 12.14 -25.85 2.05
C GLY A 372 12.80 -24.70 2.83
N CYS A 373 12.03 -24.03 3.69
CA CYS A 373 12.50 -22.87 4.46
C CYS A 373 13.09 -23.26 5.81
N GLY A 374 14.41 -23.34 5.83
CA GLY A 374 15.23 -23.62 6.99
C GLY A 374 16.64 -23.84 6.49
N ASN A 375 17.63 -23.48 7.31
CA ASN A 375 18.97 -24.06 7.18
C ASN A 375 18.87 -25.55 7.55
N ASP A 376 18.09 -26.33 6.81
CA ASP A 376 17.82 -27.72 7.13
C ASP A 376 18.93 -28.61 6.59
N CYS A 377 20.14 -28.20 6.93
CA CYS A 377 21.16 -29.09 7.42
C CYS A 377 21.16 -28.99 8.96
N PRO A 378 20.21 -29.65 9.69
CA PRO A 378 20.35 -29.77 11.14
C PRO A 378 21.71 -30.39 11.52
N THR A 379 22.29 -31.11 10.56
CA THR A 379 23.57 -31.79 10.62
C THR A 379 24.78 -30.89 10.35
N ASP A 380 24.61 -29.64 9.88
CA ASP A 380 25.65 -28.61 9.83
C ASP A 380 25.73 -27.91 11.19
N LEU A 381 26.58 -28.47 12.05
CA LEU A 381 26.76 -28.04 13.43
C LEU A 381 27.75 -26.88 13.56
N ASP A 382 28.60 -26.63 12.55
CA ASP A 382 29.56 -25.50 12.55
C ASP A 382 29.15 -24.32 11.66
N GLY A 383 28.09 -24.45 10.88
CA GLY A 383 27.45 -23.39 10.10
C GLY A 383 28.17 -23.07 8.81
N ASP A 384 28.96 -24.01 8.27
CA ASP A 384 29.76 -23.83 7.05
C ASP A 384 29.03 -24.25 5.76
N GLN A 385 27.75 -24.61 5.88
CA GLN A 385 26.85 -25.10 4.82
C GLN A 385 27.25 -26.46 4.23
N VAL A 386 28.06 -27.24 4.95
CA VAL A 386 28.45 -28.59 4.56
C VAL A 386 28.38 -29.53 5.77
N THR A 387 27.56 -30.57 5.70
CA THR A 387 27.66 -31.65 6.69
C THR A 387 28.84 -32.56 6.38
N GLY A 388 29.87 -32.49 7.21
CA GLY A 388 31.10 -33.23 7.02
C GLY A 388 31.87 -33.57 8.30
N GLY A 389 33.19 -33.56 8.17
CA GLY A 389 34.09 -33.98 9.24
C GLY A 389 34.11 -33.03 10.43
N GLY A 390 33.81 -31.73 10.21
CA GLY A 390 33.68 -30.72 11.26
C GLY A 390 32.51 -31.03 12.19
N ASP A 391 31.35 -31.25 11.60
CA ASP A 391 30.10 -31.57 12.30
C ASP A 391 30.16 -32.89 13.03
N LEU A 392 30.75 -33.92 12.39
CA LEU A 392 30.97 -35.19 13.06
C LEU A 392 31.84 -35.02 14.32
N GLY A 393 32.83 -34.13 14.26
CA GLY A 393 33.64 -33.77 15.41
C GLY A 393 32.81 -33.12 16.51
N LEU A 394 31.95 -32.16 16.17
CA LEU A 394 31.07 -31.46 17.11
C LEU A 394 30.01 -32.38 17.73
N LEU A 395 29.48 -33.32 16.97
CA LEU A 395 28.56 -34.34 17.46
C LEU A 395 29.24 -35.21 18.53
N PHE A 396 30.49 -35.63 18.31
CA PHE A 396 31.24 -36.40 19.32
C PHE A 396 31.63 -35.60 20.55
N VAL A 397 31.82 -34.28 20.44
CA VAL A 397 32.04 -33.41 21.60
C VAL A 397 30.82 -33.41 22.53
N SER A 398 29.62 -33.51 21.96
CA SER A 398 28.36 -33.44 22.69
C SER A 398 27.80 -34.80 23.11
N TRP A 399 28.56 -35.89 22.91
CA TRP A 399 28.09 -37.26 23.11
C TRP A 399 27.62 -37.55 24.54
N GLY A 400 26.37 -37.99 24.68
CA GLY A 400 25.72 -38.26 25.96
C GLY A 400 24.51 -37.37 26.23
N PRO A 401 24.08 -37.24 27.49
CA PRO A 401 22.95 -36.38 27.85
C PRO A 401 23.21 -34.93 27.45
N CYS A 402 22.29 -34.33 26.72
CA CYS A 402 22.43 -32.99 26.18
C CYS A 402 21.04 -32.36 26.10
N ILE A 403 20.79 -31.36 26.94
CA ILE A 403 19.50 -30.64 26.96
C ILE A 403 19.67 -29.39 26.12
N ASP A 404 18.81 -29.20 25.12
CA ASP A 404 18.79 -28.05 24.22
C ASP A 404 20.14 -27.77 23.51
N CYS A 405 20.84 -28.81 23.02
CA CYS A 405 22.07 -28.61 22.28
C CYS A 405 21.92 -28.95 20.78
N PRO A 406 22.63 -28.24 19.88
CA PRO A 406 22.48 -28.43 18.43
C PRO A 406 22.76 -29.85 17.93
N ALA A 407 23.59 -30.61 18.64
CA ALA A 407 23.97 -31.98 18.26
C ALA A 407 22.91 -33.05 18.61
N ASP A 408 21.86 -32.72 19.37
CA ASP A 408 20.71 -33.60 19.61
C ASP A 408 19.71 -33.44 18.46
N LEU A 409 20.02 -34.09 17.35
CA LEU A 409 19.33 -33.96 16.08
C LEU A 409 17.93 -34.58 16.09
N ASN A 410 17.67 -35.47 17.05
CA ASN A 410 16.37 -36.13 17.19
C ASN A 410 15.54 -35.63 18.39
N ALA A 411 16.07 -34.67 19.15
CA ALA A 411 15.44 -34.04 20.30
C ALA A 411 14.98 -35.05 21.38
N ASP A 412 15.78 -36.10 21.65
CA ASP A 412 15.53 -37.05 22.74
C ASP A 412 16.37 -36.79 24.01
N GLU A 413 16.88 -35.56 24.13
CA GLU A 413 17.71 -35.04 25.22
C GLU A 413 19.06 -35.75 25.35
N ARG A 414 19.52 -36.39 24.26
CA ARG A 414 20.71 -37.24 24.27
C ARG A 414 21.34 -37.37 22.89
N VAL A 415 22.61 -36.99 22.79
CA VAL A 415 23.42 -37.25 21.59
C VAL A 415 23.98 -38.67 21.62
N ASP A 416 23.50 -39.54 20.75
CA ASP A 416 23.97 -40.91 20.62
C ASP A 416 24.03 -41.44 19.18
N GLY A 417 23.98 -42.77 19.03
CA GLY A 417 24.07 -43.42 17.73
C GLY A 417 22.92 -43.07 16.78
N LYS A 418 21.78 -42.59 17.29
CA LYS A 418 20.67 -42.11 16.46
C LYS A 418 21.01 -40.79 15.78
N ASP A 419 21.57 -39.84 16.53
CA ASP A 419 22.01 -38.54 16.00
C ASP A 419 23.16 -38.72 15.02
N LEU A 420 24.10 -39.63 15.33
CA LEU A 420 25.14 -40.00 14.37
C LEU A 420 24.55 -40.55 13.07
N GLY A 421 23.47 -41.33 13.17
CA GLY A 421 22.73 -41.81 12.01
C GLY A 421 22.11 -40.68 11.20
N LEU A 422 21.51 -39.69 11.86
CA LEU A 422 20.95 -38.49 11.23
C LEU A 422 22.04 -37.63 10.56
N LEU A 423 23.18 -37.46 11.22
CA LEU A 423 24.33 -36.75 10.66
C LEU A 423 24.84 -37.38 9.36
N PHE A 424 24.89 -38.72 9.29
CA PHE A 424 25.27 -39.39 8.04
C PHE A 424 24.18 -39.36 6.96
N ILE A 425 22.92 -39.16 7.31
CA ILE A 425 21.84 -38.97 6.33
C ILE A 425 22.01 -37.63 5.62
N GLY A 426 22.45 -36.58 6.34
CA GLY A 426 22.71 -35.25 5.79
C GLY A 426 24.09 -35.04 5.17
N TRP A 427 24.95 -36.07 5.09
CA TRP A 427 26.37 -35.89 4.70
C TRP A 427 26.56 -35.34 3.27
N GLY A 428 27.17 -34.17 3.15
CA GLY A 428 27.37 -33.47 1.89
C GLY A 428 27.10 -31.96 2.00
N ASP A 429 27.10 -31.30 0.86
CA ASP A 429 26.70 -29.89 0.76
C ASP A 429 25.21 -29.75 1.12
N CYS A 430 24.88 -28.70 1.86
CA CYS A 430 23.52 -28.39 2.28
C CYS A 430 22.80 -27.62 1.14
N ASP A 431 22.37 -28.35 0.11
CA ASP A 431 21.65 -27.85 -1.08
C ASP A 431 20.12 -27.73 -0.87
#